data_AF-A0A2N5KHF8-F1
#
_entry.id   AF-A0A2N5KHF8-F1
#
_cell.length_a   1.000
_cell.length_b   1.000
_cell.length_c   1.000
_cell.angle_alpha   90.00
_cell.angle_beta   90.00
_cell.angle_gamma   90.00
#
_symmetry.space_group_name_H-M   'P 1'
#
loop_
_entity.id
_entity.type
_entity.pdbx_description
1 polymer ?
#
loop_
_entity_poly.entity_id
_entity_poly.type
_entity_poly.pdbx_seq_one_letter_code
_entity_poly.pdbx_strand_id
1 'polypeptide(L)'
;MSSERRQVTRLLKLPEVAQRLGVSEKTARRYVKSGSIPSVFVGGAYRVSEEDVAKYLNEARVSTEEADSPKDQAPLPLEVVDTPVRGYLTLSHLLEDWRYLIESTAERHIHNASSNIFDTTEGAAAYSIAAYTETAQLFEIYLERLSPTIQEALPESLAELEAGKLARSIFRLEEAQEAISKAAKAAGVDLDFTQGLSEEELALIDEAVKEFEALPELERKRQEREAWKIVDRLAETSIANAKELAEEVRNRSSA
;
A
#
# COMPACT_ATOMS: atom_id res chain seq x y z
N MET A 1 -25.53 -45.38 -23.25
CA MET A 1 -24.31 -45.35 -22.42
C MET A 1 -23.32 -44.41 -23.08
N SER A 2 -23.42 -43.12 -22.77
CA SER A 2 -22.56 -42.09 -23.37
C SER A 2 -21.21 -42.11 -22.65
N SER A 3 -20.14 -42.42 -23.38
CA SER A 3 -18.77 -42.26 -22.89
C SER A 3 -18.51 -40.78 -22.61
N GLU A 4 -18.48 -40.40 -21.33
CA GLU A 4 -17.83 -39.19 -20.87
C GLU A 4 -16.35 -39.27 -21.27
N ARG A 5 -16.00 -38.57 -22.34
CA ARG A 5 -14.60 -38.28 -22.67
C ARG A 5 -14.06 -37.44 -21.52
N ARG A 6 -13.25 -38.07 -20.66
CA ARG A 6 -12.45 -37.42 -19.61
C ARG A 6 -11.63 -36.31 -20.28
N GLN A 7 -12.07 -35.06 -20.18
CA GLN A 7 -11.33 -33.94 -20.72
C GLN A 7 -10.04 -33.81 -19.91
N VAL A 8 -8.91 -33.85 -20.60
CA VAL A 8 -7.61 -33.60 -19.96
C VAL A 8 -7.56 -32.10 -19.70
N THR A 9 -7.70 -31.71 -18.44
CA THR A 9 -7.67 -30.30 -18.03
C THR A 9 -6.32 -29.71 -18.41
N ARG A 10 -6.32 -28.83 -19.42
CA ARG A 10 -5.10 -28.17 -19.90
C ARG A 10 -4.71 -27.08 -18.91
N LEU A 11 -3.50 -27.18 -18.38
CA LEU A 11 -2.92 -26.18 -17.48
C LEU A 11 -2.09 -25.17 -18.26
N LEU A 12 -2.45 -23.89 -18.14
CA LEU A 12 -1.83 -22.75 -18.81
C LEU A 12 -0.71 -22.13 -17.94
N LYS A 13 0.30 -21.57 -18.61
CA LYS A 13 1.34 -20.75 -17.97
C LYS A 13 0.88 -19.30 -17.81
N LEU A 14 1.47 -18.56 -16.86
CA LEU A 14 1.15 -17.14 -16.64
C LEU A 14 1.18 -16.25 -17.90
N PRO A 15 2.17 -16.38 -18.83
CA PRO A 15 2.15 -15.62 -20.08
C PRO A 15 0.93 -15.94 -20.97
N GLU A 16 0.50 -17.20 -21.00
CA GLU A 16 -0.65 -17.64 -21.80
C GLU A 16 -1.96 -17.14 -21.18
N VAL A 17 -2.05 -17.14 -19.85
CA VAL A 17 -3.17 -16.54 -19.10
C VAL A 17 -3.25 -15.04 -19.38
N ALA A 18 -2.12 -14.34 -19.35
CA ALA A 18 -2.05 -12.91 -19.65
C ALA A 18 -2.53 -12.60 -21.08
N GLN A 19 -2.10 -13.40 -22.06
CA GLN A 19 -2.53 -13.27 -23.45
C GLN A 19 -4.03 -13.53 -23.61
N ARG A 20 -4.59 -14.54 -22.92
CA ARG A 20 -6.02 -14.87 -22.94
C ARG A 20 -6.89 -13.78 -22.33
N LEU A 21 -6.41 -13.16 -21.25
CA LEU A 21 -7.12 -12.09 -20.54
C LEU A 21 -6.91 -10.71 -21.18
N GLY A 22 -5.93 -10.56 -22.09
CA GLY A 22 -5.58 -9.26 -22.67
C GLY A 22 -4.93 -8.30 -21.67
N VAL A 23 -4.21 -8.83 -20.67
CA VAL A 23 -3.54 -8.04 -19.61
C VAL A 23 -2.04 -8.27 -19.59
N SER A 24 -1.30 -7.44 -18.85
CA SER A 24 0.13 -7.66 -18.64
C SER A 24 0.40 -8.92 -17.82
N GLU A 25 1.56 -9.56 -17.99
CA GLU A 25 1.95 -10.75 -17.20
C GLU A 25 2.03 -10.43 -15.69
N LYS A 26 2.42 -9.20 -15.33
CA LYS A 26 2.41 -8.71 -13.94
C LYS A 26 0.98 -8.71 -13.38
N THR A 27 0.01 -8.26 -14.15
CA THR A 27 -1.41 -8.24 -13.77
C THR A 27 -1.97 -9.67 -13.63
N ALA A 28 -1.69 -10.56 -14.60
CA ALA A 28 -2.10 -11.96 -14.52
C ALA A 28 -1.51 -12.67 -13.28
N ARG A 29 -0.23 -12.40 -12.99
CA ARG A 29 0.43 -12.88 -11.76
C ARG A 29 -0.26 -12.34 -10.50
N ARG A 30 -0.66 -11.06 -10.50
CA ARG A 30 -1.40 -10.46 -9.38
C ARG A 30 -2.72 -11.18 -9.15
N TYR A 31 -3.53 -11.42 -10.18
CA TYR A 31 -4.81 -12.14 -10.07
C TYR A 31 -4.67 -13.56 -9.54
N VAL A 32 -3.59 -14.24 -9.91
CA VAL A 32 -3.27 -15.57 -9.39
C VAL A 32 -2.82 -15.51 -7.93
N LYS A 33 -1.99 -14.52 -7.56
CA LYS A 33 -1.48 -14.35 -6.18
C LYS A 33 -2.57 -13.89 -5.21
N SER A 34 -3.50 -13.05 -5.66
CA SER A 34 -4.65 -12.59 -4.88
C SER A 34 -5.75 -13.65 -4.74
N GLY A 35 -5.65 -14.78 -5.46
CA GLY A 35 -6.68 -15.82 -5.48
C GLY A 35 -7.91 -15.48 -6.31
N SER A 36 -7.89 -14.39 -7.08
CA SER A 36 -8.98 -14.01 -7.99
C SER A 36 -9.17 -15.01 -9.11
N ILE A 37 -8.11 -15.72 -9.51
CA ILE A 37 -8.16 -16.85 -10.44
C ILE A 37 -7.59 -18.09 -9.74
N PRO A 38 -8.36 -19.18 -9.61
CA PRO A 38 -7.87 -20.43 -9.04
C PRO A 38 -6.60 -20.91 -9.76
N SER A 39 -5.60 -21.33 -9.00
CA SER A 39 -4.32 -21.77 -9.55
C SER A 39 -3.70 -22.90 -8.74
N VAL A 40 -2.82 -23.65 -9.38
CA VAL A 40 -2.00 -24.69 -8.77
C VAL A 40 -0.54 -24.34 -8.92
N PHE A 41 0.25 -24.47 -7.85
CA PHE A 41 1.68 -24.22 -7.89
C PHE A 41 2.43 -25.53 -8.17
N VAL A 42 3.02 -25.66 -9.36
CA VAL A 42 3.69 -26.90 -9.81
C VAL A 42 5.09 -26.56 -10.30
N GLY A 43 6.11 -27.14 -9.66
CA GLY A 43 7.51 -26.99 -10.09
C GLY A 43 8.02 -25.54 -10.04
N GLY A 44 7.68 -24.79 -8.99
CA GLY A 44 8.15 -23.41 -8.81
C GLY A 44 7.40 -22.36 -9.63
N ALA A 45 6.34 -22.74 -10.35
CA ALA A 45 5.56 -21.81 -11.15
C ALA A 45 4.05 -22.05 -11.00
N TYR A 46 3.28 -20.96 -11.05
CA TYR A 46 1.83 -21.05 -11.10
C TYR A 46 1.33 -21.62 -12.43
N ARG A 47 0.28 -22.42 -12.34
CA ARG A 47 -0.46 -23.02 -13.44
C ARG A 47 -1.94 -22.79 -13.20
N VAL A 48 -2.65 -22.42 -14.25
CA VAL A 48 -4.07 -22.08 -14.18
C VAL A 48 -4.83 -22.99 -15.14
N SER A 49 -5.96 -23.54 -14.73
CA SER A 49 -6.83 -24.32 -15.62
C SER A 49 -7.39 -23.40 -16.71
N GLU A 50 -7.45 -23.90 -17.94
CA GLU A 50 -8.12 -23.20 -19.03
C GLU A 50 -9.60 -22.92 -18.72
N GLU A 51 -10.26 -23.81 -17.98
CA GLU A 51 -11.66 -23.66 -17.55
C GLU A 51 -11.84 -22.50 -16.57
N ASP A 52 -10.90 -22.33 -15.64
CA ASP A 52 -10.94 -21.25 -14.64
C ASP A 52 -10.76 -19.89 -15.30
N VAL A 53 -9.88 -19.78 -16.31
CA VAL A 53 -9.71 -18.54 -17.09
C VAL A 53 -10.97 -18.20 -17.88
N ALA A 54 -11.62 -19.21 -18.49
CA ALA A 54 -12.86 -19.01 -19.24
C ALA A 54 -14.01 -18.59 -18.32
N LYS A 55 -14.12 -19.22 -17.14
CA LYS A 55 -15.10 -18.86 -16.11
C LYS A 55 -14.91 -17.40 -15.66
N TYR A 56 -13.67 -17.00 -15.38
CA TYR A 56 -13.34 -15.64 -14.99
C TYR A 56 -13.75 -14.60 -16.06
N LEU A 57 -13.51 -14.89 -17.34
CA LEU A 57 -13.94 -14.02 -18.44
C LEU A 57 -15.46 -13.90 -18.56
N ASN A 58 -16.18 -14.99 -18.31
CA ASN A 58 -17.65 -14.98 -18.35
C ASN A 58 -18.23 -14.19 -17.19
N GLU A 59 -17.72 -14.37 -15.97
CA GLU A 59 -18.13 -13.58 -14.79
C GLU A 59 -17.88 -12.07 -15.00
N ALA A 60 -16.75 -11.71 -15.63
CA ALA A 60 -16.43 -10.32 -15.95
C ALA A 60 -17.40 -9.71 -16.99
N ARG A 61 -17.87 -10.51 -17.97
CA ARG A 61 -18.82 -10.05 -18.99
C ARG A 61 -20.24 -9.88 -18.46
N VAL A 62 -20.72 -10.83 -17.65
CA VAL A 62 -22.09 -10.79 -17.08
C VAL A 62 -22.30 -9.54 -16.21
N SER A 63 -21.23 -9.04 -15.58
CA SER A 63 -21.26 -7.81 -14.79
C SER A 63 -21.47 -6.51 -15.59
N THR A 64 -21.46 -6.58 -16.93
CA THR A 64 -21.50 -5.41 -17.83
C THR A 64 -22.85 -5.24 -18.55
N GLU A 65 -23.71 -6.27 -18.59
CA GLU A 65 -24.95 -6.24 -19.39
C GLU A 65 -26.26 -5.95 -18.60
N GLU A 66 -26.23 -5.85 -17.27
CA GLU A 66 -27.42 -5.51 -16.45
C GLU A 66 -27.78 -4.00 -16.42
N ALA A 67 -27.51 -3.26 -17.50
CA ALA A 67 -27.84 -1.82 -17.59
C ALA A 67 -28.86 -1.47 -18.68
N ASP A 68 -29.46 -2.44 -19.37
CA ASP A 68 -30.43 -2.13 -20.42
C ASP A 68 -31.53 -3.20 -20.58
N SER A 69 -32.64 -3.08 -19.83
CA SER A 69 -33.94 -3.70 -20.18
C SER A 69 -35.12 -3.07 -19.42
N PRO A 70 -36.34 -3.09 -20.01
CA PRO A 70 -37.40 -2.10 -19.77
C PRO A 70 -38.36 -2.46 -18.64
N LYS A 71 -38.86 -1.42 -17.96
CA LYS A 71 -39.87 -1.46 -16.88
C LYS A 71 -41.25 -1.84 -17.42
N ASP A 72 -41.78 -3.00 -17.00
CA ASP A 72 -43.22 -3.15 -16.70
C ASP A 72 -43.50 -4.47 -15.96
N GLN A 73 -43.62 -4.39 -14.63
CA GLN A 73 -44.56 -5.07 -13.72
C GLN A 73 -44.00 -5.15 -12.29
N ALA A 74 -44.76 -4.62 -11.33
CA ALA A 74 -44.51 -4.60 -9.88
C ALA A 74 -45.51 -5.53 -9.16
N PRO A 75 -45.43 -5.73 -7.82
CA PRO A 75 -44.28 -6.01 -6.97
C PRO A 75 -44.51 -7.25 -6.05
N LEU A 76 -43.45 -7.84 -5.48
CA LEU A 76 -43.55 -8.57 -4.21
C LEU A 76 -42.48 -8.07 -3.22
N PRO A 77 -42.81 -7.97 -1.91
CA PRO A 77 -41.95 -7.36 -0.92
C PRO A 77 -41.06 -8.42 -0.26
N LEU A 78 -39.78 -8.38 -0.61
CA LEU A 78 -38.71 -8.82 0.28
C LEU A 78 -37.75 -7.64 0.37
N GLU A 79 -37.85 -6.87 1.45
CA GLU A 79 -36.83 -5.89 1.84
C GLU A 79 -35.56 -6.66 2.24
N VAL A 80 -34.81 -7.11 1.24
CA VAL A 80 -33.36 -7.21 1.38
C VAL A 80 -32.87 -5.83 0.95
N VAL A 81 -32.40 -5.06 1.93
CA VAL A 81 -31.77 -3.77 1.71
C VAL A 81 -30.52 -4.03 0.86
N ASP A 82 -30.67 -3.92 -0.46
CA ASP A 82 -29.57 -3.88 -1.42
C ASP A 82 -28.78 -2.59 -1.18
N THR A 83 -27.84 -2.66 -0.25
CA THR A 83 -26.73 -1.73 -0.22
C THR A 83 -25.79 -2.03 -1.38
N PRO A 84 -25.18 -1.01 -2.01
CA PRO A 84 -24.44 -1.17 -3.25
C PRO A 84 -23.16 -1.98 -3.04
N VAL A 85 -23.22 -3.29 -3.29
CA VAL A 85 -22.07 -4.22 -3.28
C VAL A 85 -20.98 -3.78 -4.29
N ARG A 86 -21.34 -2.96 -5.29
CA ARG A 86 -20.46 -2.54 -6.40
C ARG A 86 -19.28 -1.64 -5.97
N GLY A 87 -19.37 -0.92 -4.85
CA GLY A 87 -18.28 -0.06 -4.35
C GLY A 87 -17.22 -0.78 -3.50
N TYR A 88 -17.57 -1.92 -2.90
CA TYR A 88 -16.69 -2.63 -1.97
C TYR A 88 -15.54 -3.35 -2.67
N LEU A 89 -15.78 -3.92 -3.85
CA LEU A 89 -14.74 -4.59 -4.64
C LEU A 89 -13.66 -3.62 -5.10
N THR A 90 -14.01 -2.37 -5.39
CA THR A 90 -13.03 -1.34 -5.79
C THR A 90 -12.17 -0.90 -4.62
N LEU A 91 -12.76 -0.74 -3.43
CA LEU A 91 -12.01 -0.36 -2.23
C LEU A 91 -11.10 -1.50 -1.75
N SER A 92 -11.59 -2.74 -1.72
CA SER A 92 -10.77 -3.89 -1.32
C SER A 92 -9.55 -4.08 -2.24
N HIS A 93 -9.71 -3.96 -3.56
CA HIS A 93 -8.57 -4.01 -4.48
C HIS A 93 -7.60 -2.84 -4.29
N LEU A 94 -8.10 -1.63 -4.04
CA LEU A 94 -7.27 -0.47 -3.73
C LEU A 94 -6.44 -0.70 -2.46
N LEU A 95 -7.06 -1.23 -1.40
CA LEU A 95 -6.38 -1.55 -0.15
C LEU A 95 -5.33 -2.66 -0.33
N GLU A 96 -5.62 -3.69 -1.14
CA GLU A 96 -4.65 -4.73 -1.47
C GLU A 96 -3.45 -4.18 -2.26
N ASP A 97 -3.69 -3.28 -3.22
CA ASP A 97 -2.64 -2.60 -3.99
C ASP A 97 -1.78 -1.70 -3.08
N TRP A 98 -2.40 -1.03 -2.09
CA TRP A 98 -1.69 -0.25 -1.07
C TRP A 98 -0.84 -1.11 -0.13
N ARG A 99 -1.40 -2.21 0.36
CA ARG A 99 -0.65 -3.19 1.16
C ARG A 99 0.56 -3.70 0.40
N TYR A 100 0.37 -4.09 -0.85
CA TYR A 100 1.46 -4.53 -1.72
C TYR A 100 2.54 -3.45 -1.88
N LEU A 101 2.14 -2.19 -2.11
CA LEU A 101 3.08 -1.07 -2.22
C LEU A 101 3.92 -0.94 -0.95
N ILE A 102 3.27 -0.85 0.21
CA ILE A 102 3.91 -0.74 1.53
C ILE A 102 4.87 -1.89 1.79
N GLU A 103 4.40 -3.14 1.62
CA GLU A 103 5.21 -4.35 1.82
C GLU A 103 6.43 -4.36 0.89
N SER A 104 6.24 -4.04 -0.39
CA SER A 104 7.33 -4.02 -1.38
C SER A 104 8.36 -2.91 -1.13
N THR A 105 7.91 -1.76 -0.62
CA THR A 105 8.79 -0.65 -0.22
C THR A 105 9.59 -1.04 1.02
N ALA A 106 8.94 -1.61 2.04
CA ALA A 106 9.62 -2.12 3.23
C ALA A 106 10.68 -3.18 2.88
N GLU A 107 10.34 -4.17 2.05
CA GLU A 107 11.28 -5.20 1.58
C GLU A 107 12.48 -4.60 0.85
N ARG A 108 12.25 -3.61 -0.02
CA ARG A 108 13.31 -2.90 -0.74
C ARG A 108 14.24 -2.16 0.22
N HIS A 109 13.68 -1.47 1.22
CA HIS A 109 14.45 -0.77 2.24
C HIS A 109 15.29 -1.71 3.09
N ILE A 110 14.71 -2.82 3.56
CA ILE A 110 15.43 -3.85 4.31
C ILE A 110 16.57 -4.44 3.45
N HIS A 111 16.31 -4.73 2.18
CA HIS A 111 17.32 -5.23 1.27
C HIS A 111 18.48 -4.23 1.09
N ASN A 112 18.16 -2.97 0.83
CA ASN A 112 19.16 -1.92 0.62
C ASN A 112 19.96 -1.60 1.89
N ALA A 113 19.36 -1.73 3.08
CA ALA A 113 20.07 -1.62 4.36
C ALA A 113 21.20 -2.67 4.50
N SER A 114 21.10 -3.81 3.81
CA SER A 114 22.14 -4.83 3.74
C SER A 114 23.09 -4.70 2.53
N SER A 115 22.93 -3.66 1.72
CA SER A 115 23.70 -3.45 0.49
C SER A 115 24.90 -2.54 0.68
N ASN A 116 25.78 -2.54 -0.31
CA ASN A 116 26.98 -1.69 -0.36
C ASN A 116 26.70 -0.18 -0.38
N ILE A 117 25.44 0.26 -0.47
CA ILE A 117 25.06 1.68 -0.34
C ILE A 117 25.52 2.25 1.01
N PHE A 118 25.60 1.39 2.03
CA PHE A 118 26.06 1.76 3.37
C PHE A 118 27.57 1.60 3.59
N ASP A 119 28.35 1.27 2.55
CA ASP A 119 29.81 1.17 2.65
C ASP A 119 30.48 2.54 2.83
N THR A 120 29.76 3.63 2.53
CA THR A 120 30.21 5.01 2.72
C THR A 120 29.23 5.79 3.59
N THR A 121 29.77 6.73 4.38
CA THR A 121 28.96 7.64 5.21
C THR A 121 28.00 8.48 4.38
N GLU A 122 28.46 8.99 3.24
CA GLU A 122 27.63 9.80 2.32
C GLU A 122 26.49 8.98 1.70
N GLY A 123 26.77 7.75 1.28
CA GLY A 123 25.76 6.84 0.74
C GLY A 123 24.72 6.43 1.78
N ALA A 124 25.19 6.09 2.99
CA ALA A 124 24.34 5.76 4.12
C ALA A 124 23.42 6.93 4.51
N ALA A 125 23.95 8.16 4.59
CA ALA A 125 23.18 9.35 4.93
C ALA A 125 22.14 9.69 3.86
N ALA A 126 22.54 9.75 2.59
CA ALA A 126 21.65 10.07 1.47
C ALA A 126 20.50 9.05 1.35
N TYR A 127 20.82 7.75 1.46
CA TYR A 127 19.80 6.71 1.38
C TYR A 127 18.85 6.74 2.58
N SER A 128 19.38 6.95 3.79
CA SER A 128 18.56 7.05 4.99
C SER A 128 17.54 8.17 4.86
N ILE A 129 17.97 9.39 4.49
CA ILE A 129 17.06 10.53 4.28
C ILE A 129 15.96 10.17 3.27
N ALA A 130 16.32 9.63 2.11
CA ALA A 130 15.36 9.27 1.07
C ALA A 130 14.34 8.23 1.55
N ALA A 131 14.80 7.19 2.27
CA ALA A 131 13.94 6.13 2.78
C ALA A 131 13.01 6.63 3.91
N TYR A 132 13.50 7.50 4.79
CA TYR A 132 12.67 8.14 5.81
C TYR A 132 11.60 9.03 5.18
N THR A 133 11.94 9.82 4.15
CA THR A 133 10.97 10.64 3.41
C THR A 133 9.90 9.79 2.72
N GLU A 134 10.31 8.73 1.99
CA GLU A 134 9.36 7.82 1.33
C GLU A 134 8.42 7.15 2.35
N THR A 135 8.97 6.70 3.47
CA THR A 135 8.18 6.08 4.54
C THR A 135 7.18 7.06 5.15
N ALA A 136 7.60 8.29 5.46
CA ALA A 136 6.73 9.34 5.99
C ALA A 136 5.54 9.64 5.07
N GLN A 137 5.78 9.72 3.75
CA GLN A 137 4.72 9.91 2.75
C GLN A 137 3.70 8.75 2.74
N LEU A 138 4.17 7.50 2.89
CA LEU A 138 3.26 6.35 2.98
C LEU A 138 2.42 6.37 4.25
N PHE A 139 2.99 6.79 5.38
CA PHE A 139 2.27 7.00 6.64
C PHE A 139 1.21 8.09 6.53
N GLU A 140 1.57 9.24 5.95
CA GLU A 140 0.65 10.36 5.69
C GLU A 140 -0.56 9.90 4.86
N ILE A 141 -0.31 9.25 3.72
CA ILE A 141 -1.42 8.78 2.86
C ILE A 141 -2.30 7.76 3.59
N TYR A 142 -1.72 6.90 4.42
CA TYR A 142 -2.49 5.99 5.24
C TYR A 142 -3.39 6.73 6.24
N LEU A 143 -2.83 7.66 7.02
CA LEU A 143 -3.54 8.35 8.08
C LEU A 143 -4.59 9.32 7.55
N GLU A 144 -4.25 10.07 6.51
CA GLU A 144 -5.10 11.13 5.98
C GLU A 144 -6.18 10.64 5.02
N ARG A 145 -5.88 9.61 4.23
CA ARG A 145 -6.77 9.19 3.13
C ARG A 145 -7.35 7.82 3.38
N LEU A 146 -6.51 6.82 3.62
CA LEU A 146 -6.98 5.43 3.65
C LEU A 146 -7.78 5.14 4.92
N SER A 147 -7.27 5.52 6.09
CA SER A 147 -7.91 5.23 7.38
C SER A 147 -9.33 5.83 7.48
N PRO A 148 -9.56 7.13 7.18
CA PRO A 148 -10.92 7.69 7.16
C PRO A 148 -11.80 7.02 6.11
N THR A 149 -11.28 6.77 4.90
CA THR A 149 -12.04 6.11 3.82
C THR A 149 -12.47 4.70 4.24
N ILE A 150 -11.61 3.94 4.91
CA ILE A 150 -11.91 2.60 5.43
C ILE A 150 -13.04 2.68 6.46
N GLN A 151 -12.96 3.63 7.39
CA GLN A 151 -13.96 3.80 8.46
C GLN A 151 -15.33 4.26 7.92
N GLU A 152 -15.35 5.14 6.90
CA GLU A 152 -16.59 5.68 6.33
C GLU A 152 -17.24 4.72 5.33
N ALA A 153 -16.45 4.00 4.54
CA ALA A 153 -16.95 3.21 3.42
C ALA A 153 -17.27 1.75 3.77
N LEU A 154 -16.80 1.24 4.92
CA LEU A 154 -16.96 -0.16 5.31
C LEU A 154 -17.80 -0.32 6.59
N PRO A 155 -18.58 -1.40 6.71
CA PRO A 155 -19.14 -1.80 8.00
C PRO A 155 -18.03 -1.93 9.05
N GLU A 156 -18.30 -1.55 10.29
CA GLU A 156 -17.32 -1.47 11.39
C GLU A 156 -16.42 -2.71 11.49
N SER A 157 -16.99 -3.92 11.47
CA SER A 157 -16.23 -5.17 11.56
C SER A 157 -15.28 -5.41 10.37
N LEU A 158 -15.64 -4.93 9.17
CA LEU A 158 -14.80 -5.02 7.99
C LEU A 158 -13.75 -3.89 7.96
N ALA A 159 -14.13 -2.69 8.42
CA ALA A 159 -13.22 -1.56 8.59
C ALA A 159 -12.08 -1.93 9.55
N GLU A 160 -12.40 -2.53 10.71
CA GLU A 160 -11.41 -3.02 11.67
C GLU A 160 -10.48 -4.08 11.07
N LEU A 161 -11.04 -5.03 10.31
CA LEU A 161 -10.25 -6.07 9.65
C LEU A 161 -9.25 -5.48 8.64
N GLU A 162 -9.71 -4.59 7.76
CA GLU A 162 -8.89 -3.98 6.73
C GLU A 162 -7.86 -3.00 7.33
N ALA A 163 -8.26 -2.18 8.30
CA ALA A 163 -7.35 -1.34 9.06
C ALA A 163 -6.25 -2.18 9.75
N GLY A 164 -6.61 -3.31 10.34
CA GLY A 164 -5.64 -4.22 10.96
C GLY A 164 -4.65 -4.85 9.96
N LYS A 165 -5.08 -5.16 8.73
CA LYS A 165 -4.17 -5.63 7.66
C LYS A 165 -3.20 -4.52 7.22
N LEU A 166 -3.70 -3.30 7.09
CA LEU A 166 -2.90 -2.17 6.65
C LEU A 166 -1.90 -1.75 7.75
N ALA A 167 -2.33 -1.74 9.01
CA ALA A 167 -1.46 -1.50 10.17
C ALA A 167 -0.30 -2.51 10.24
N ARG A 168 -0.55 -3.81 10.00
CA ARG A 168 0.53 -4.81 9.91
C ARG A 168 1.51 -4.54 8.78
N SER A 169 1.02 -4.00 7.66
CA SER A 169 1.89 -3.63 6.53
C SER A 169 2.76 -2.43 6.91
N ILE A 170 2.18 -1.46 7.62
CA ILE A 170 2.91 -0.29 8.13
C ILE A 170 3.99 -0.68 9.14
N PHE A 171 3.73 -1.65 10.02
CA PHE A 171 4.75 -2.17 10.94
C PHE A 171 6.00 -2.68 10.20
N ARG A 172 5.84 -3.19 8.96
CA ARG A 172 6.99 -3.58 8.13
C ARG A 172 7.84 -2.39 7.69
N LEU A 173 7.25 -1.21 7.50
CA LEU A 173 8.01 0.02 7.25
C LEU A 173 8.81 0.46 8.48
N GLU A 174 8.26 0.30 9.68
CA GLU A 174 8.99 0.56 10.93
C GLU A 174 10.18 -0.39 11.08
N GLU A 175 9.99 -1.69 10.82
CA GLU A 175 11.09 -2.67 10.77
C GLU A 175 12.17 -2.26 9.74
N ALA A 176 11.74 -1.73 8.58
CA ALA A 176 12.65 -1.26 7.56
C ALA A 176 13.43 -0.01 7.99
N GLN A 177 12.78 0.95 8.67
CA GLN A 177 13.44 2.12 9.25
C GLN A 177 14.45 1.71 10.33
N GLU A 178 14.11 0.75 11.18
CA GLU A 178 15.04 0.22 12.18
C GLU A 178 16.25 -0.44 11.51
N ALA A 179 16.05 -1.21 10.43
CA ALA A 179 17.14 -1.81 9.65
C ALA A 179 18.05 -0.74 9.03
N ILE A 180 17.47 0.30 8.43
CA ILE A 180 18.21 1.44 7.86
C ILE A 180 19.01 2.17 8.95
N SER A 181 18.39 2.43 10.11
CA SER A 181 19.04 3.11 11.22
C SER A 181 20.22 2.32 11.76
N LYS A 182 20.07 1.00 11.91
CA LYS A 182 21.17 0.10 12.28
C LYS A 182 22.31 0.13 11.25
N ALA A 183 21.98 0.09 9.96
CA ALA A 183 22.96 0.12 8.87
C ALA A 183 23.70 1.47 8.82
N ALA A 184 22.99 2.59 8.95
CA ALA A 184 23.57 3.93 9.01
C ALA A 184 24.53 4.08 10.18
N LYS A 185 24.11 3.64 11.37
CA LYS A 185 24.95 3.65 12.57
C LYS A 185 26.21 2.81 12.40
N ALA A 186 26.11 1.64 11.76
CA ALA A 186 27.26 0.79 11.45
C ALA A 186 28.23 1.47 10.46
N ALA A 187 27.71 2.30 9.54
CA ALA A 187 28.50 3.11 8.63
C ALA A 187 29.10 4.38 9.28
N GLY A 188 28.85 4.63 10.57
CA GLY A 188 29.29 5.83 11.28
C GLY A 188 28.43 7.07 11.02
N VAL A 189 27.24 6.89 10.46
CA VAL A 189 26.22 7.94 10.34
C VAL A 189 25.31 7.87 11.56
N ASP A 190 25.34 8.92 12.38
CA ASP A 190 24.34 9.07 13.42
C ASP A 190 23.07 9.68 12.81
N LEU A 191 21.98 8.92 12.81
CA LEU A 191 20.66 9.39 12.37
C LEU A 191 19.86 9.99 13.53
N ASP A 192 20.50 10.28 14.65
CA ASP A 192 19.86 11.00 15.73
C ASP A 192 19.48 12.41 15.26
N PHE A 193 18.24 12.56 14.79
CA PHE A 193 17.68 13.83 14.35
C PHE A 193 17.62 14.86 15.48
N THR A 194 17.89 14.45 16.73
CA THR A 194 18.03 15.37 17.86
C THR A 194 19.41 16.00 17.95
N GLN A 195 20.43 15.43 17.30
CA GLN A 195 21.77 16.04 17.22
C GLN A 195 21.72 17.28 16.32
N GLY A 196 21.43 18.41 16.95
CA GLY A 196 21.19 19.70 16.28
C GLY A 196 20.16 20.54 17.00
N LEU A 197 19.34 19.91 17.84
CA LEU A 197 18.43 20.59 18.75
C LEU A 197 19.19 21.07 19.99
N SER A 198 18.99 22.32 20.36
CA SER A 198 19.47 22.89 21.62
C SER A 198 18.82 22.19 22.83
N GLU A 199 19.46 22.28 24.01
CA GLU A 199 18.87 21.78 25.27
C GLU A 199 17.46 22.36 25.53
N GLU A 200 17.23 23.61 25.09
CA GLU A 200 15.94 24.28 25.20
C GLU A 200 14.90 23.66 24.24
N GLU A 201 15.26 23.40 22.98
CA GLU A 201 14.36 22.72 22.02
C GLU A 201 14.04 21.29 22.45
N LEU A 202 15.02 20.57 22.99
CA LEU A 202 14.81 19.24 23.57
C LEU A 202 13.85 19.28 24.77
N ALA A 203 14.00 20.26 25.66
CA ALA A 203 13.11 20.45 26.80
C ALA A 203 11.68 20.79 26.35
N LEU A 204 11.52 21.60 25.31
CA LEU A 204 10.20 21.92 24.72
C LEU A 204 9.54 20.68 24.11
N ILE A 205 10.30 19.82 23.43
CA ILE A 205 9.77 18.56 22.90
C ILE A 205 9.35 17.64 24.04
N ASP A 206 10.17 17.48 25.07
CA ASP A 206 9.87 16.62 26.23
C ASP A 206 8.64 17.14 27.02
N GLU A 207 8.52 18.45 27.19
CA GLU A 207 7.34 19.09 27.78
C GLU A 207 6.09 18.88 26.92
N ALA A 208 6.18 19.09 25.60
CA ALA A 208 5.08 18.87 24.68
C ALA A 208 4.64 17.40 24.66
N VAL A 209 5.56 16.44 24.74
CA VAL A 209 5.26 15.00 24.86
C VAL A 209 4.52 14.72 26.16
N LYS A 210 4.98 15.25 27.29
CA LYS A 210 4.31 15.08 28.60
C LYS A 210 2.92 15.71 28.62
N GLU A 211 2.77 16.91 28.09
CA GLU A 211 1.47 17.58 27.96
C GLU A 211 0.53 16.74 27.10
N PHE A 212 1.01 16.27 25.94
CA PHE A 212 0.25 15.42 25.05
C PHE A 212 -0.18 14.11 25.74
N GLU A 213 0.72 13.41 26.42
CA GLU A 213 0.40 12.17 27.15
C GLU A 213 -0.63 12.38 28.26
N ALA A 214 -0.62 13.55 28.90
CA ALA A 214 -1.56 13.93 29.96
C ALA A 214 -2.98 14.26 29.47
N LEU A 215 -3.17 14.44 28.15
CA LEU A 215 -4.48 14.78 27.60
C LEU A 215 -5.46 13.58 27.62
N PRO A 216 -6.77 13.85 27.75
CA PRO A 216 -7.81 12.86 27.49
C PRO A 216 -7.66 12.27 26.09
N GLU A 217 -7.94 10.96 25.93
CA GLU A 217 -7.69 10.23 24.68
C GLU A 217 -8.28 10.89 23.42
N LEU A 218 -9.47 11.49 23.55
CA LEU A 218 -10.17 12.16 22.46
C LEU A 218 -9.48 13.47 22.04
N GLU A 219 -8.87 14.17 23.00
CA GLU A 219 -8.09 15.39 22.77
C GLU A 219 -6.72 15.04 22.18
N ARG A 220 -6.07 13.95 22.63
CA ARG A 220 -4.85 13.41 22.02
C ARG A 220 -5.06 13.11 20.53
N LYS A 221 -6.12 12.39 20.19
CA LYS A 221 -6.47 12.08 18.78
C LYS A 221 -6.70 13.35 17.95
N ARG A 222 -7.23 14.42 18.55
CA ARG A 222 -7.40 15.71 17.87
C ARG A 222 -6.07 16.43 17.67
N GLN A 223 -5.22 16.50 18.69
CA GLN A 223 -3.92 17.13 18.61
C GLN A 223 -2.96 16.37 17.68
N GLU A 224 -3.00 15.03 17.67
CA GLU A 224 -2.31 14.22 16.66
C GLU A 224 -2.69 14.65 15.25
N ARG A 225 -3.99 14.77 14.95
CA ARG A 225 -4.44 15.25 13.63
C ARG A 225 -3.94 16.66 13.32
N GLU A 226 -3.82 17.55 14.30
CA GLU A 226 -3.31 18.90 14.07
C GLU A 226 -1.79 18.95 13.91
N ALA A 227 -1.04 18.15 14.69
CA ALA A 227 0.40 17.99 14.55
C ALA A 227 0.75 17.40 13.18
N TRP A 228 -0.01 16.41 12.70
CA TRP A 228 0.19 15.85 11.37
C TRP A 228 -0.02 16.87 10.24
N LYS A 229 -1.02 17.77 10.34
CA LYS A 229 -1.17 18.88 9.36
C LYS A 229 0.03 19.84 9.32
N ILE A 230 0.74 19.98 10.44
CA ILE A 230 1.97 20.78 10.49
C ILE A 230 3.10 20.03 9.79
N VAL A 231 3.24 18.72 10.07
CA VAL A 231 4.20 17.84 9.39
C VAL A 231 3.98 17.84 7.88
N ASP A 232 2.74 17.74 7.40
CA ASP A 232 2.43 17.78 5.96
C ASP A 232 2.88 19.08 5.31
N ARG A 233 2.62 20.23 5.97
CA ARG A 233 3.07 21.52 5.47
C ARG A 233 4.60 21.60 5.38
N LEU A 234 5.30 21.05 6.37
CA LEU A 234 6.77 20.98 6.39
C LEU A 234 7.30 20.03 5.32
N ALA A 235 6.63 18.90 5.08
CA ALA A 235 6.95 17.94 4.04
C ALA A 235 6.76 18.55 2.64
N GLU A 236 5.63 19.23 2.39
CA GLU A 236 5.38 19.98 1.15
C GLU A 236 6.48 21.02 0.88
N THR A 237 6.86 21.78 1.91
CA THR A 237 7.95 22.78 1.81
C THR A 237 9.29 22.10 1.49
N SER A 238 9.59 20.99 2.15
CA SER A 238 10.85 20.25 1.93
C SER A 238 10.92 19.62 0.53
N ILE A 239 9.80 19.08 0.03
CA ILE A 239 9.69 18.56 -1.34
C ILE A 239 9.88 19.68 -2.37
N ALA A 240 9.30 20.86 -2.13
CA ALA A 240 9.49 22.02 -2.99
C ALA A 240 10.95 22.44 -3.05
N ASN A 241 11.62 22.57 -1.89
CA ASN A 241 13.04 22.90 -1.80
C ASN A 241 13.92 21.86 -2.51
N ALA A 242 13.62 20.57 -2.35
CA ALA A 242 14.36 19.49 -3.01
C ALA A 242 14.21 19.54 -4.55
N LYS A 243 13.02 19.88 -5.05
CA LYS A 243 12.78 20.07 -6.50
C LYS A 243 13.58 21.25 -7.05
N GLU A 244 13.58 22.37 -6.34
CA GLU A 244 14.35 23.56 -6.71
C GLU A 244 15.85 23.24 -6.79
N LEU A 245 16.40 22.58 -5.76
CA LEU A 245 17.79 22.17 -5.74
C LEU A 245 18.15 21.22 -6.91
N ALA A 246 17.27 20.25 -7.20
CA ALA A 246 17.47 19.33 -8.32
C ALA A 246 17.45 20.06 -9.69
N GLU A 247 16.63 21.10 -9.82
CA GLU A 247 16.57 21.93 -11.02
C GLU A 247 17.82 22.82 -11.16
N GLU A 248 18.32 23.41 -10.08
CA GLU A 248 19.59 24.13 -10.07
C GLU A 248 20.76 23.25 -10.51
N VAL A 249 20.85 22.02 -9.98
CA VAL A 249 21.89 21.06 -10.35
C VAL A 249 21.80 20.71 -11.84
N ARG A 250 20.59 20.47 -12.36
CA ARG A 250 20.36 20.22 -13.79
C ARG A 250 20.84 21.40 -14.64
N ASN A 251 20.52 22.62 -14.24
CA ASN A 251 20.92 23.84 -14.96
C ASN A 251 22.44 24.02 -14.97
N ARG A 252 23.13 23.77 -13.85
CA ARG A 252 24.60 23.81 -13.78
C ARG A 252 25.27 22.75 -14.64
N SER A 253 24.68 21.56 -14.76
CA SER A 253 25.22 20.48 -15.60
C SER A 253 25.05 20.70 -17.11
N SER A 254 24.19 21.63 -17.50
CA SER A 254 23.87 21.94 -18.91
C SER A 254 24.63 23.15 -19.46
N ALA A 255 25.41 23.85 -18.62
CA ALA A 255 26.23 25.01 -18.94
C ALA A 255 27.71 24.63 -19.09
#